data_AF-A0A120G6U2-F1
#
_entry.id   AF-A0A120G6U2-F1
#
_cell.length_a   1.000
_cell.length_b   1.000
_cell.length_c   1.000
_cell.angle_alpha   90.00
_cell.angle_beta   90.00
_cell.angle_gamma   90.00
#
_symmetry.space_group_name_H-M   'P 1'
#
loop_
_entity.id
_entity.type
_entity.pdbx_description
1 polymer ?
#
loop_
_entity_poly.entity_id
_entity_poly.type
_entity_poly.pdbx_seq_one_letter_code
_entity_poly.pdbx_strand_id
1 'polypeptide(L)'
;MLGDTVWLKRFAEHPANFAALAPLDGIATPNDLKQLAFANLAELSAHRAWLDQLIIDWTHSLHEPHLDQRLRYHNMRGVAAEKPFFGLLVHFFNHQTHHRGQVTTLLSQAGVDVGVTDLLALID
;
A
#
# COMPACT_ATOMS: atom_id res chain seq x y z
N MET A 1 -1.87 5.89 -0.47
CA MET A 1 -0.79 6.89 -0.67
C MET A 1 0.16 6.91 0.51
N LEU A 2 -0.03 7.76 1.53
CA LEU A 2 0.90 7.82 2.67
C LEU A 2 1.01 6.48 3.42
N GLY A 3 -0.13 5.83 3.67
CA GLY A 3 -0.17 4.49 4.27
C GLY A 3 0.58 3.45 3.44
N ASP A 4 0.41 3.48 2.11
CA ASP A 4 1.11 2.59 1.19
C ASP A 4 2.61 2.84 1.19
N THR A 5 3.05 4.10 1.13
CA THR A 5 4.47 4.46 1.23
C THR A 5 5.08 3.92 2.52
N VAL A 6 4.38 4.07 3.67
CA VAL A 6 4.85 3.54 4.95
C VAL A 6 5.00 2.01 4.89
N TRP A 7 4.01 1.29 4.36
CA TRP A 7 4.09 -0.17 4.28
C TRP A 7 5.13 -0.66 3.28
N LEU A 8 5.23 -0.06 2.10
CA LEU A 8 6.21 -0.43 1.09
C LEU A 8 7.64 -0.18 1.57
N LYS A 9 7.89 0.92 2.30
CA LYS A 9 9.21 1.15 2.93
C LYS A 9 9.54 0.08 3.97
N ARG A 10 8.56 -0.42 4.74
CA ARG A 10 8.78 -1.58 5.63
C ARG A 10 9.05 -2.85 4.84
N PHE A 11 8.35 -3.08 3.73
CA PHE A 11 8.59 -4.24 2.87
C PHE A 11 9.97 -4.21 2.21
N ALA A 12 10.53 -3.02 1.99
CA ALA A 12 11.92 -2.88 1.54
C ALA A 12 12.94 -3.35 2.60
N GLU A 13 12.59 -3.41 3.89
CA GLU A 13 13.43 -3.97 4.96
C GLU A 13 13.43 -5.52 4.98
N HIS A 14 12.69 -6.17 4.08
CA HIS A 14 12.64 -7.62 4.00
C HIS A 14 14.02 -8.22 3.62
N PRO A 15 14.45 -9.37 4.19
CA PRO A 15 15.77 -9.96 3.92
C PRO A 15 16.05 -10.29 2.44
N ALA A 16 15.01 -10.48 1.63
CA ALA A 16 15.14 -10.71 0.20
C ALA A 16 15.62 -9.47 -0.59
N ASN A 17 15.66 -8.29 0.04
CA ASN A 17 16.17 -7.04 -0.54
C ASN A 17 15.60 -6.74 -1.94
N PHE A 18 14.29 -6.51 -2.00
CA PHE A 18 13.57 -6.33 -3.26
C PHE A 18 14.05 -5.10 -4.02
N ALA A 19 14.85 -5.29 -5.08
CA ALA A 19 15.36 -4.21 -5.92
C ALA A 19 14.24 -3.35 -6.53
N ALA A 20 13.07 -3.96 -6.80
CA ALA A 20 11.90 -3.24 -7.27
C ALA A 20 11.45 -2.13 -6.32
N LEU A 21 11.75 -2.21 -5.02
CA LEU A 21 11.39 -1.19 -4.02
C LEU A 21 12.45 -0.10 -3.84
N ALA A 22 13.63 -0.21 -4.46
CA ALA A 22 14.71 0.79 -4.37
C ALA A 22 14.29 2.24 -4.70
N PRO A 23 13.35 2.51 -5.63
CA PRO A 23 12.86 3.86 -5.88
C PRO A 23 12.29 4.57 -4.64
N LEU A 24 11.89 3.84 -3.59
CA LEU A 24 11.40 4.42 -2.34
C LEU A 24 12.49 5.08 -1.50
N ASP A 25 13.77 4.85 -1.77
CA ASP A 25 14.87 5.50 -1.05
C ASP A 25 14.84 7.02 -1.21
N GLY A 26 14.42 7.50 -2.38
CA GLY A 26 14.24 8.93 -2.67
C GLY A 26 12.96 9.54 -2.07
N ILE A 27 12.09 8.73 -1.44
CA ILE A 27 10.80 9.17 -0.89
C ILE A 27 10.90 9.29 0.63
N ALA A 28 10.57 10.46 1.18
CA ALA A 28 10.52 10.65 2.62
C ALA A 28 9.47 9.75 3.29
N THR A 29 9.81 9.15 4.44
CA THR A 29 8.83 8.40 5.23
C THR A 29 7.79 9.37 5.81
N PRO A 30 6.49 9.16 5.57
CA PRO A 30 5.45 9.96 6.21
C PRO A 30 5.52 9.84 7.74
N ASN A 31 5.62 10.99 8.43
CA ASN A 31 5.58 11.07 9.89
C ASN A 31 4.15 11.26 10.44
N ASP A 32 3.25 11.80 9.63
CA ASP A 32 1.82 11.93 9.91
C ASP A 32 1.01 11.46 8.69
N LEU A 33 -0.05 10.68 8.94
CA LEU A 33 -0.99 10.20 7.92
C LEU A 33 -2.19 11.13 7.74
N LYS A 34 -2.37 12.12 8.62
CA LYS A 34 -3.47 13.10 8.56
C LYS A 34 -3.15 14.33 7.72
N GLN A 35 -1.88 14.50 7.33
CA GLN A 35 -1.47 15.61 6.49
C GLN A 35 -2.02 15.46 5.06
N LEU A 36 -2.21 16.61 4.41
CA LEU A 36 -2.54 16.65 2.99
C LEU A 36 -1.32 16.17 2.19
N ALA A 37 -1.45 15.03 1.49
CA ALA A 37 -0.36 14.44 0.73
C ALA A 37 -0.01 15.23 -0.54
N PHE A 38 -1.03 15.76 -1.23
CA PHE A 38 -0.90 16.48 -2.49
C PHE A 38 -1.92 17.63 -2.54
N ALA A 39 -1.57 18.73 -3.18
CA ALA A 39 -2.43 19.92 -3.22
C ALA A 39 -3.65 19.73 -4.15
N ASN A 40 -3.55 18.82 -5.11
CA ASN A 40 -4.59 18.57 -6.11
C ASN A 40 -4.66 17.10 -6.55
N LEU A 41 -5.76 16.74 -7.20
CA LEU A 41 -6.01 15.38 -7.67
C LEU A 41 -5.08 14.93 -8.81
N ALA A 42 -4.55 15.86 -9.61
CA ALA A 42 -3.66 15.52 -10.72
C ALA A 42 -2.31 14.99 -10.20
N GLU A 43 -1.71 15.67 -9.22
CA GLU A 43 -0.51 15.21 -8.52
C GLU A 43 -0.75 13.89 -7.78
N LEU A 44 -1.88 13.80 -7.06
CA LEU A 44 -2.28 12.58 -6.38
C LEU A 44 -2.38 11.39 -7.35
N SER A 45 -3.02 11.59 -8.50
CA SER A 45 -3.24 10.57 -9.52
C SER A 45 -1.93 10.13 -10.17
N ALA A 46 -1.06 11.07 -10.53
CA ALA A 46 0.26 10.77 -11.10
C ALA A 46 1.11 9.94 -10.13
N HIS A 47 1.15 10.33 -8.85
CA HIS A 47 1.91 9.58 -7.85
C HIS A 47 1.26 8.22 -7.53
N ARG A 48 -0.08 8.12 -7.55
CA ARG A 48 -0.79 6.86 -7.35
C ARG A 48 -0.45 5.87 -8.46
N ALA A 49 -0.49 6.31 -9.72
CA ALA A 49 -0.11 5.48 -10.87
C ALA A 49 1.34 4.98 -10.76
N TRP A 50 2.27 5.85 -10.35
CA TRP A 50 3.66 5.45 -10.08
C TRP A 50 3.77 4.41 -8.96
N LEU A 51 3.08 4.61 -7.83
CA LEU A 51 3.06 3.62 -6.74
C LEU A 51 2.40 2.30 -7.16
N ASP A 52 1.36 2.33 -7.98
CA ASP A 52 0.71 1.11 -8.48
C ASP A 52 1.67 0.30 -9.36
N GLN A 53 2.41 0.95 -10.26
CA GLN A 53 3.43 0.26 -11.06
C GLN A 53 4.53 -0.33 -10.17
N LEU A 54 4.97 0.42 -9.17
CA LEU A 54 5.95 -0.07 -8.18
C LEU A 54 5.44 -1.31 -7.43
N ILE A 55 4.18 -1.32 -7.02
CA ILE A 55 3.54 -2.48 -6.36
C ILE A 55 3.49 -3.67 -7.33
N ILE A 56 3.08 -3.45 -8.57
CA ILE A 56 3.03 -4.50 -9.61
C ILE A 56 4.41 -5.12 -9.80
N ASP A 57 5.43 -4.30 -10.08
CA ASP A 57 6.81 -4.75 -10.30
C ASP A 57 7.36 -5.51 -9.09
N TRP A 58 7.11 -4.99 -7.88
CA TRP A 58 7.51 -5.66 -6.65
C TRP A 58 6.78 -6.99 -6.47
N THR A 59 5.47 -7.06 -6.70
CA THR A 59 4.71 -8.32 -6.57
C THR A 59 5.19 -9.38 -7.56
N HIS A 60 5.59 -8.99 -8.77
CA HIS A 60 6.22 -9.91 -9.73
C HIS A 60 7.59 -10.44 -9.27
N SER A 61 8.28 -9.75 -8.36
CA SER A 61 9.55 -10.22 -7.77
C SER A 61 9.36 -11.14 -6.56
N LEU A 62 8.13 -11.31 -6.05
CA LEU A 62 7.84 -12.19 -4.92
C LEU A 62 7.90 -13.66 -5.35
N HIS A 63 8.41 -14.49 -4.45
CA HIS A 63 8.50 -15.94 -4.61
C HIS A 63 7.99 -16.58 -3.32
N GLU A 64 7.47 -17.80 -3.40
CA GLU A 64 6.87 -18.49 -2.25
C GLU A 64 7.74 -18.48 -0.98
N PRO A 65 9.06 -18.73 -1.02
CA PRO A 65 9.89 -18.73 0.18
C PRO A 65 9.99 -17.37 0.89
N HIS A 66 9.68 -16.27 0.21
CA HIS A 66 9.62 -14.95 0.83
C HIS A 66 8.40 -14.85 1.76
N LEU A 67 7.29 -15.50 1.43
CA LEU A 67 6.02 -15.40 2.15
C LEU A 67 6.10 -16.01 3.56
N ASP A 68 6.94 -17.02 3.73
CA ASP A 68 7.18 -17.72 5.00
C ASP A 68 8.09 -16.96 5.97
N GLN A 69 8.70 -15.87 5.52
CA GLN A 69 9.60 -15.06 6.35
C GLN A 69 8.85 -14.20 7.36
N ARG A 70 9.59 -13.71 8.35
CA ARG A 70 9.12 -12.70 9.29
C ARG A 70 9.72 -11.35 8.93
N LEU A 71 8.90 -10.31 8.90
CA LEU A 71 9.36 -8.94 8.71
C LEU A 71 9.54 -8.26 10.06
N ARG A 72 10.75 -7.76 10.30
CA ARG A 72 11.06 -6.83 11.39
C ARG A 72 10.88 -5.42 10.87
N TYR A 73 10.18 -4.59 11.62
CA TYR A 73 9.95 -3.20 11.26
C TYR A 73 9.63 -2.35 12.49
N HIS A 74 9.66 -1.03 12.35
CA HIS A 74 9.16 -0.11 13.38
C HIS A 74 7.81 0.46 12.97
N ASN A 75 6.87 0.52 13.92
CA ASN A 75 5.62 1.23 13.70
C ASN A 75 5.86 2.75 13.67
N MET A 76 4.83 3.54 13.32
CA MET A 76 4.97 5.01 13.24
C MET A 76 5.28 5.70 14.58
N ARG A 77 5.20 4.98 15.71
CA ARG A 77 5.61 5.46 17.04
C ARG A 77 7.03 5.01 17.41
N GLY A 78 7.78 4.41 16.47
CA GLY A 78 9.13 3.89 16.71
C GLY A 78 9.18 2.60 17.51
N VAL A 79 8.06 1.91 17.73
CA VAL A 79 8.04 0.63 18.47
C VAL A 79 8.36 -0.50 17.51
N ALA A 80 9.39 -1.28 17.84
CA ALA A 80 9.79 -2.46 17.08
C ALA A 80 8.67 -3.53 17.07
N ALA A 81 8.48 -4.15 15.92
CA ALA A 81 7.54 -5.23 15.70
C ALA A 81 8.16 -6.30 14.80
N GLU A 82 7.70 -7.54 14.96
CA GLU A 82 8.06 -8.65 14.08
C GLU A 82 6.80 -9.48 13.79
N LYS A 83 6.45 -9.62 12.52
CA LYS A 83 5.21 -10.28 12.08
C LYS A 83 5.46 -11.18 10.86
N PRO A 84 4.68 -12.26 10.67
CA PRO A 84 4.72 -13.06 9.44
C PRO A 84 4.46 -12.19 8.22
N PHE A 85 5.33 -12.28 7.21
CA PHE A 85 5.31 -11.39 6.04
C PHE A 85 4.03 -11.58 5.22
N PHE A 86 3.62 -12.83 4.96
CA PHE A 86 2.34 -13.12 4.30
C PHE A 86 1.15 -12.40 4.94
N GLY A 87 1.05 -12.42 6.28
CA GLY A 87 -0.03 -11.74 7.00
C GLY A 87 0.00 -10.21 6.82
N LEU A 88 1.19 -9.62 6.67
CA LEU A 88 1.33 -8.20 6.38
C LEU A 88 0.93 -7.85 4.94
N LEU A 89 1.18 -8.73 3.97
CA LEU A 89 0.71 -8.56 2.59
C LEU A 89 -0.81 -8.57 2.52
N VAL A 90 -1.45 -9.54 3.17
CA VAL A 90 -2.92 -9.60 3.26
C VAL A 90 -3.45 -8.33 3.93
N HIS A 91 -2.84 -7.90 5.03
CA HIS A 91 -3.20 -6.65 5.68
C HIS A 91 -3.09 -5.45 4.73
N PHE A 92 -2.01 -5.33 3.97
CA PHE A 92 -1.75 -4.23 3.06
C PHE A 92 -2.86 -4.07 2.01
N PHE A 93 -3.20 -5.13 1.28
CA PHE A 93 -4.26 -5.07 0.27
C PHE A 93 -5.66 -4.92 0.90
N ASN A 94 -5.93 -5.56 2.03
CA ASN A 94 -7.20 -5.40 2.72
C ASN A 94 -7.38 -3.96 3.24
N HIS A 95 -6.31 -3.32 3.70
CA HIS A 95 -6.31 -1.93 4.14
C HIS A 95 -6.63 -0.96 2.98
N GLN A 96 -6.14 -1.25 1.76
CA GLN A 96 -6.53 -0.50 0.57
C GLN A 96 -8.03 -0.66 0.26
N THR A 97 -8.57 -1.88 0.34
CA THR A 97 -10.01 -2.14 0.16
C THR A 97 -10.85 -1.40 1.21
N HIS A 98 -10.42 -1.40 2.46
CA HIS A 98 -11.09 -0.65 3.54
C HIS A 98 -11.18 0.86 3.20
N HIS A 99 -10.09 1.49 2.78
CA HIS A 99 -10.08 2.90 2.43
C HIS A 99 -10.87 3.20 1.15
N ARG A 100 -10.83 2.32 0.15
CA ARG A 100 -11.72 2.42 -1.02
C ARG A 100 -13.19 2.43 -0.59
N GLY A 101 -13.58 1.61 0.38
CA GLY A 101 -14.93 1.60 0.96
C GLY A 101 -15.36 2.95 1.58
N GLN A 102 -14.42 3.67 2.21
CA GLN A 102 -14.68 5.02 2.72
C GLN A 102 -14.94 6.00 1.59
N VAL A 103 -14.15 5.93 0.51
CA VAL A 103 -14.30 6.80 -0.67
C VAL A 103 -15.61 6.50 -1.40
N THR A 104 -15.95 5.23 -1.63
CA THR A 104 -17.21 4.86 -2.30
C THR A 104 -18.42 5.33 -1.49
N THR A 105 -18.37 5.26 -0.16
CA THR A 105 -19.42 5.82 0.71
C THR A 105 -19.63 7.31 0.47
N LEU A 106 -18.56 8.11 0.42
CA LEU A 106 -18.65 9.55 0.19
C LEU A 106 -19.15 9.88 -1.22
N LEU A 107 -18.70 9.13 -2.24
CA LEU A 107 -19.16 9.30 -3.62
C LEU A 107 -20.65 8.97 -3.77
N SER A 108 -21.11 7.87 -3.16
CA SER A 108 -22.53 7.51 -3.16
C SER A 108 -23.38 8.54 -2.42
N GLN A 109 -22.91 9.11 -1.30
CA GLN A 109 -23.58 10.22 -0.61
C GLN A 109 -23.68 11.49 -1.48
N ALA A 110 -22.73 11.69 -2.39
CA ALA A 110 -22.76 12.76 -3.39
C ALA A 110 -23.61 12.42 -4.63
N GLY A 111 -24.31 11.28 -4.65
CA GLY A 111 -25.16 10.85 -5.76
C GLY A 111 -24.39 10.26 -6.94
N VAL A 112 -23.12 9.90 -6.76
CA VAL A 112 -22.29 9.26 -7.80
C VAL A 112 -22.48 7.74 -7.74
N ASP A 113 -22.86 7.14 -8.86
CA ASP A 113 -22.79 5.68 -9.04
C ASP A 113 -21.33 5.27 -9.29
N VAL A 114 -20.80 4.44 -8.40
CA VAL A 114 -19.41 3.96 -8.45
C VAL A 114 -19.29 2.58 -9.13
N GLY A 115 -20.42 1.97 -9.49
CA GLY A 115 -20.46 0.63 -10.08
C GLY A 115 -20.13 -0.51 -9.10
N VAL A 116 -19.94 -1.70 -9.67
CA VAL A 116 -19.65 -2.93 -8.89
C VAL A 116 -18.19 -2.91 -8.40
N THR A 117 -18.02 -3.11 -7.10
CA THR A 117 -16.69 -3.15 -6.45
C THR A 117 -16.41 -4.46 -5.72
N ASP A 118 -17.37 -5.40 -5.75
CA ASP A 118 -17.23 -6.73 -5.18
C ASP A 118 -16.22 -7.54 -6.00
N LEU A 119 -15.19 -8.07 -5.34
CA LEU A 119 -14.15 -8.85 -6.00
C LEU A 119 -14.71 -10.10 -6.69
N LEU A 120 -15.72 -10.75 -6.12
CA LEU A 120 -16.32 -11.96 -6.71
C LEU A 120 -16.93 -11.67 -8.08
N ALA A 121 -17.45 -10.46 -8.28
CA ALA A 121 -18.04 -10.05 -9.55
C ALA A 121 -17.00 -9.58 -10.59
N LEU A 122 -15.72 -9.49 -10.21
CA LEU A 122 -14.63 -8.95 -11.04
C LEU A 122 -13.56 -9.98 -11.43
N ILE A 123 -13.67 -11.22 -10.93
CA ILE A 123 -12.75 -12.32 -11.24
C ILE A 123 -13.46 -13.36 -12.10
N ASP A 124 -12.81 -13.77 -13.18
CA ASP A 124 -13.26 -14.82 -14.12
C ASP A 124 -12.54 -16.15 -13.87
#